data_AF-A0A432UYD3-F1
#
_entry.id   AF-A0A432UYD3-F1
#
_cell.length_a   1.000
_cell.length_b   1.000
_cell.length_c   1.000
_cell.angle_alpha   90.00
_cell.angle_beta   90.00
_cell.angle_gamma   90.00
#
_symmetry.space_group_name_H-M   'P 1'
#
loop_
_entity.id
_entity.type
_entity.pdbx_description
1 polymer ?
#
loop_
_entity_poly.entity_id
_entity_poly.type
_entity_poly.pdbx_seq_one_letter_code
_entity_poly.pdbx_strand_id
1 'polypeptide(L)'
;MSIQKYVLAVAFSISFGVFAKEDQTCKTSYELPQNQWRMISLPCEPPSGARTVQAIFGDDLSGVYDTDWVVYGYNSGYQKQALTSELEQGKGYWITSISQEAKLDLPAGSNQTPSNEPANSETCVSNGGCFASPITANGSKSTWNLLGNPYLSTVAISDIRILTDSETSPNNCGDANACTLEKAKADGIFNSQLWNFRESGGYSPLTSADKLEPWMGFWGAALDKAIGLNPRLSIPSPAIAIATGYPLHKGINSTVFWVGEPADASNGYIQNSDSAWDESWKENYGGLDDPNNRNGYFPPFQPLENPFYFALPFNDFTDKGEKKNDLSNYVPWASAGDDPENSILKNRWIKIQRGEKTAYAQWEDAGPYAYDDWRYVFGSGSEKPVNGENKNAGLDVSPAVRDYLGLNGMGLVDWQFVDENQVPDGPWKKVITRSPVNWEKG
;
A
#
# COMPACT_ATOMS: atom_id res chain seq x y z
N MET A 1 -64.55 19.49 45.64
CA MET A 1 -64.53 18.85 44.30
C MET A 1 -63.05 18.65 43.96
N SER A 2 -62.55 17.43 44.11
CA SER A 2 -61.14 17.04 44.01
C SER A 2 -60.89 16.45 42.63
N ILE A 3 -59.93 16.98 41.86
CA ILE A 3 -59.40 16.32 40.66
C ILE A 3 -57.88 16.52 40.60
N GLN A 4 -57.18 15.39 40.68
CA GLN A 4 -55.74 15.20 40.50
C GLN A 4 -55.27 15.65 39.11
N LYS A 5 -54.08 16.25 39.06
CA LYS A 5 -53.33 16.51 37.84
C LYS A 5 -52.71 15.21 37.33
N TYR A 6 -53.07 14.80 36.12
CA TYR A 6 -52.39 13.75 35.36
C TYR A 6 -51.08 14.31 34.78
N VAL A 7 -49.98 13.59 35.01
CA VAL A 7 -48.68 13.78 34.35
C VAL A 7 -48.76 13.06 33.00
N LEU A 8 -48.64 13.81 31.90
CA LEU A 8 -48.48 13.24 30.56
C LEU A 8 -46.96 13.10 30.30
N ALA A 9 -46.47 11.86 30.29
CA ALA A 9 -45.11 11.56 29.88
C ALA A 9 -45.01 11.62 28.35
N VAL A 10 -44.26 12.59 27.83
CA VAL A 10 -43.90 12.67 26.40
C VAL A 10 -42.67 11.80 26.20
N ALA A 11 -42.83 10.64 25.56
CA ALA A 11 -41.72 9.81 25.12
C ALA A 11 -41.10 10.43 23.86
N PHE A 12 -39.88 10.95 23.98
CA PHE A 12 -39.04 11.29 22.83
C PHE A 12 -38.42 9.99 22.29
N SER A 13 -38.95 9.49 21.17
CA SER A 13 -38.26 8.47 20.38
C SER A 13 -37.12 9.13 19.63
N ILE A 14 -35.90 9.01 20.15
CA ILE A 14 -34.68 9.36 19.43
C ILE A 14 -34.42 8.22 18.45
N SER A 15 -34.83 8.39 17.20
CA SER A 15 -34.35 7.54 16.11
C SER A 15 -32.86 7.81 15.94
N PHE A 16 -32.02 6.87 16.38
CA PHE A 16 -30.62 6.82 15.99
C PHE A 16 -30.59 6.55 14.47
N GLY A 17 -30.51 7.61 13.68
CA GLY A 17 -30.04 7.51 12.31
C GLY A 17 -28.61 6.98 12.37
N VAL A 18 -28.41 5.75 11.92
CA VAL A 18 -27.08 5.26 11.57
C VAL A 18 -26.63 6.13 10.40
N PHE A 19 -25.88 7.18 10.70
CA PHE A 19 -25.07 7.84 9.67
C PHE A 19 -24.02 6.81 9.28
N ALA A 20 -24.27 6.09 8.18
CA ALA A 20 -23.21 5.41 7.47
C ALA A 20 -22.15 6.47 7.17
N LYS A 21 -20.97 6.31 7.76
CA LYS A 21 -19.80 7.11 7.42
C LYS A 21 -19.61 6.89 5.92
N GLU A 22 -19.82 7.93 5.12
CA GLU A 22 -19.56 7.90 3.68
C GLU A 22 -18.09 7.47 3.52
N ASP A 23 -17.89 6.24 3.07
CA ASP A 23 -16.56 5.67 2.94
C ASP A 23 -15.90 6.35 1.73
N GLN A 24 -14.93 7.23 1.96
CA GLN A 24 -14.27 8.01 0.92
C GLN A 24 -13.24 7.20 0.12
N THR A 25 -13.30 5.87 0.19
CA THR A 25 -12.25 4.95 -0.26
C THR A 25 -12.03 4.91 -1.76
N CYS A 26 -12.94 5.48 -2.58
CA CYS A 26 -12.84 5.48 -4.04
C CYS A 26 -12.92 6.87 -4.72
N LYS A 27 -12.56 7.94 -4.00
CA LYS A 27 -12.46 9.28 -4.61
C LYS A 27 -11.17 9.42 -5.39
N THR A 28 -11.24 9.18 -6.69
CA THR A 28 -10.13 9.34 -7.64
C THR A 28 -10.61 10.10 -8.86
N SER A 29 -9.66 10.62 -9.62
CA SER A 29 -9.95 11.24 -10.90
C SER A 29 -8.86 10.99 -11.91
N TYR A 30 -9.23 10.99 -13.19
CA TYR A 30 -8.31 10.89 -14.30
C TYR A 30 -8.49 12.06 -15.26
N GLU A 31 -7.40 12.78 -15.55
CA GLU A 31 -7.41 13.86 -16.53
C GLU A 31 -7.36 13.27 -17.95
N LEU A 32 -8.46 13.35 -18.68
CA LEU A 32 -8.58 12.97 -20.07
C LEU A 32 -8.32 14.18 -20.97
N PRO A 33 -7.20 14.23 -21.70
CA PRO A 33 -6.91 15.35 -22.58
C PRO A 33 -7.76 15.32 -23.84
N GLN A 34 -8.01 16.52 -24.37
CA GLN A 34 -8.78 16.73 -25.57
C GLN A 34 -8.06 16.13 -26.80
N ASN A 35 -8.83 15.49 -27.65
CA ASN A 35 -8.43 14.96 -28.95
C ASN A 35 -7.25 13.98 -28.86
N GLN A 36 -7.18 13.23 -27.76
CA GLN A 36 -6.20 12.17 -27.59
C GLN A 36 -6.87 10.88 -27.12
N TRP A 37 -6.38 9.76 -27.62
CA TRP A 37 -6.78 8.44 -27.14
C TRP A 37 -6.03 8.10 -25.87
N ARG A 38 -6.74 7.51 -24.90
CA ARG A 38 -6.18 6.96 -23.67
C ARG A 38 -6.64 5.52 -23.47
N MET A 39 -5.74 4.70 -22.96
CA MET A 39 -6.04 3.36 -22.44
C MET A 39 -6.32 3.49 -20.96
N ILE A 40 -7.58 3.36 -20.57
CA ILE A 40 -8.03 3.47 -19.19
C ILE A 40 -8.49 2.13 -18.62
N SER A 41 -8.67 2.08 -17.31
CA SER A 41 -9.27 0.98 -16.55
C SER A 41 -10.13 1.54 -15.42
N LEU A 42 -10.88 0.66 -14.74
CA LEU A 42 -11.65 1.03 -13.56
C LEU A 42 -10.88 0.65 -12.27
N PRO A 43 -10.35 1.63 -11.50
CA PRO A 43 -9.56 1.35 -10.31
C PRO A 43 -10.40 1.02 -9.06
N CYS A 44 -11.73 1.07 -9.16
CA CYS A 44 -12.69 0.64 -8.15
C CYS A 44 -13.89 -0.04 -8.82
N GLU A 45 -14.75 -0.67 -8.01
CA GLU A 45 -16.02 -1.25 -8.42
C GLU A 45 -17.17 -0.24 -8.27
N PRO A 46 -17.79 0.22 -9.37
CA PRO A 46 -19.01 1.02 -9.30
C PRO A 46 -20.18 0.24 -8.71
N PRO A 47 -21.13 0.92 -8.05
CA PRO A 47 -22.37 0.31 -7.59
C PRO A 47 -23.06 -0.49 -8.69
N SER A 48 -23.75 -1.58 -8.35
CA SER A 48 -24.37 -2.49 -9.33
C SER A 48 -25.31 -1.80 -10.34
N GLY A 49 -25.94 -0.67 -9.98
CA GLY A 49 -26.78 0.12 -10.88
C GLY A 49 -26.05 1.21 -11.69
N ALA A 50 -24.73 1.36 -11.51
CA ALA A 50 -23.94 2.47 -12.06
C ALA A 50 -22.69 1.97 -12.82
N ARG A 51 -22.77 0.80 -13.46
CA ARG A 51 -21.64 0.19 -14.20
C ARG A 51 -21.60 0.49 -15.69
N THR A 52 -22.59 1.20 -16.20
CA THR A 52 -22.68 1.48 -17.64
C THR A 52 -21.76 2.62 -18.06
N VAL A 53 -21.35 2.66 -19.34
CA VAL A 53 -20.58 3.78 -19.90
C VAL A 53 -21.24 5.13 -19.57
N GLN A 54 -22.56 5.24 -19.71
CA GLN A 54 -23.30 6.46 -19.39
C GLN A 54 -23.25 6.81 -17.90
N ALA A 55 -23.36 5.80 -17.03
CA ALA A 55 -23.37 6.03 -15.59
C ALA A 55 -21.98 6.39 -15.05
N ILE A 56 -20.92 5.91 -15.69
CA ILE A 56 -19.53 6.12 -15.23
C ILE A 56 -18.94 7.41 -15.79
N PHE A 57 -19.19 7.76 -17.06
CA PHE A 57 -18.51 8.91 -17.71
C PHE A 57 -19.45 10.00 -18.23
N GLY A 58 -20.77 9.76 -18.18
CA GLY A 58 -21.72 10.62 -18.88
C GLY A 58 -21.98 11.97 -18.22
N ASP A 59 -21.60 12.13 -16.96
CA ASP A 59 -21.59 13.40 -16.23
C ASP A 59 -20.28 14.17 -16.40
N ASP A 60 -19.17 13.48 -16.65
CA ASP A 60 -17.86 14.10 -16.91
C ASP A 60 -17.69 14.61 -18.34
N LEU A 61 -18.32 13.94 -19.30
CA LEU A 61 -18.14 14.17 -20.73
C LEU A 61 -19.36 14.84 -21.35
N SER A 62 -19.17 16.08 -21.82
CA SER A 62 -20.21 16.82 -22.52
C SER A 62 -20.24 16.50 -24.03
N GLY A 63 -21.40 16.74 -24.65
CA GLY A 63 -21.62 16.52 -26.08
C GLY A 63 -22.30 15.19 -26.40
N VAL A 64 -22.25 14.82 -27.68
CA VAL A 64 -22.93 13.66 -28.25
C VAL A 64 -21.99 12.46 -28.27
N TYR A 65 -22.39 11.38 -27.59
CA TYR A 65 -21.67 10.10 -27.65
C TYR A 65 -21.50 9.61 -29.10
N ASP A 66 -20.33 9.04 -29.43
CA ASP A 66 -19.92 8.61 -30.77
C ASP A 66 -19.69 9.75 -31.78
N THR A 67 -19.74 11.01 -31.33
CA THR A 67 -19.34 12.18 -32.11
C THR A 67 -18.28 12.99 -31.38
N ASP A 68 -18.56 13.35 -30.13
CA ASP A 68 -17.70 14.18 -29.29
C ASP A 68 -16.82 13.35 -28.36
N TRP A 69 -17.31 12.20 -27.90
CA TRP A 69 -16.54 11.26 -27.09
C TRP A 69 -17.03 9.83 -27.30
N VAL A 70 -16.16 8.84 -27.08
CA VAL A 70 -16.49 7.43 -27.32
C VAL A 70 -15.60 6.48 -26.52
N VAL A 71 -16.16 5.34 -26.13
CA VAL A 71 -15.45 4.25 -25.45
C VAL A 71 -15.41 3.00 -26.34
N TYR A 72 -14.24 2.37 -26.41
CA TYR A 72 -14.03 1.08 -27.07
C TYR A 72 -13.45 0.05 -26.11
N GLY A 73 -14.03 -1.14 -26.09
CA GLY A 73 -13.43 -2.33 -25.51
C GLY A 73 -12.66 -3.13 -26.56
N TYR A 74 -11.94 -4.15 -26.11
CA TYR A 74 -11.29 -5.10 -27.01
C TYR A 74 -11.56 -6.54 -26.60
N ASN A 75 -11.89 -7.36 -27.59
CA ASN A 75 -11.95 -8.82 -27.45
C ASN A 75 -11.25 -9.46 -28.65
N SER A 76 -11.98 -9.90 -29.68
CA SER A 76 -11.40 -10.34 -30.96
C SER A 76 -11.19 -9.18 -31.96
N GLY A 77 -11.01 -7.96 -31.45
CA GLY A 77 -11.06 -6.70 -32.19
C GLY A 77 -11.64 -5.56 -31.36
N TYR A 78 -11.51 -4.34 -31.86
CA TYR A 78 -12.08 -3.15 -31.24
C TYR A 78 -13.60 -3.15 -31.33
N GLN A 79 -14.27 -2.93 -30.20
CA GLN A 79 -15.72 -2.91 -30.10
C GLN A 79 -16.16 -1.62 -29.44
N LYS A 80 -16.89 -0.78 -30.18
CA LYS A 80 -17.53 0.41 -29.61
C LYS A 80 -18.50 -0.04 -28.52
N GLN A 81 -18.36 0.51 -27.32
CA GLN A 81 -19.28 0.25 -26.23
C GLN A 81 -20.54 1.08 -26.44
N ALA A 82 -21.71 0.54 -26.13
CA ALA A 82 -22.92 1.34 -26.07
C ALA A 82 -22.92 2.13 -24.75
N LEU A 83 -23.70 3.21 -24.68
CA LEU A 83 -23.94 3.92 -23.42
C LEU A 83 -24.48 3.01 -22.30
N THR A 84 -25.20 1.94 -22.68
CA THR A 84 -25.74 0.92 -21.78
C THR A 84 -24.80 -0.26 -21.55
N SER A 85 -23.64 -0.33 -22.22
CA SER A 85 -22.67 -1.39 -21.99
C SER A 85 -22.08 -1.24 -20.59
N GLU A 86 -22.01 -2.34 -19.84
CA GLU A 86 -21.32 -2.37 -18.56
C GLU A 86 -19.80 -2.47 -18.74
N LEU A 87 -19.08 -1.75 -17.90
CA LEU A 87 -17.63 -1.80 -17.79
C LEU A 87 -17.24 -2.63 -16.56
N GLU A 88 -16.15 -3.37 -16.68
CA GLU A 88 -15.72 -4.36 -15.68
C GLU A 88 -14.33 -4.03 -15.15
N GLN A 89 -14.10 -4.32 -13.87
CA GLN A 89 -12.79 -4.25 -13.24
C GLN A 89 -11.83 -5.23 -13.91
N GLY A 90 -10.55 -4.87 -13.97
CA GLY A 90 -9.50 -5.70 -14.56
C GLY A 90 -9.47 -5.73 -16.10
N LYS A 91 -10.49 -5.18 -16.77
CA LYS A 91 -10.47 -4.89 -18.21
C LYS A 91 -9.95 -3.49 -18.49
N GLY A 92 -9.31 -3.33 -19.63
CA GLY A 92 -8.94 -2.03 -20.16
C GLY A 92 -9.91 -1.56 -21.25
N TYR A 93 -9.97 -0.25 -21.43
CA TYR A 93 -10.81 0.40 -22.42
C TYR A 93 -10.05 1.53 -23.09
N TRP A 94 -10.36 1.78 -24.36
CA TRP A 94 -9.96 2.99 -25.05
C TRP A 94 -11.04 4.05 -24.89
N ILE A 95 -10.62 5.26 -24.55
CA ILE A 95 -11.49 6.42 -24.46
C ILE A 95 -10.85 7.62 -25.16
N THR A 96 -11.68 8.48 -25.73
CA THR A 96 -11.26 9.80 -26.21
C THR A 96 -12.41 10.79 -26.12
N SER A 97 -12.07 12.07 -25.97
CA SER A 97 -12.98 13.21 -26.03
C SER A 97 -12.39 14.23 -27.01
N ILE A 98 -13.07 14.49 -28.11
CA ILE A 98 -12.64 15.41 -29.17
C ILE A 98 -13.02 16.86 -28.82
N SER A 99 -14.15 17.05 -28.14
CA SER A 99 -14.73 18.36 -27.86
C SER A 99 -14.10 19.08 -26.67
N GLN A 100 -13.53 18.35 -25.71
CA GLN A 100 -13.05 18.91 -24.45
C GLN A 100 -11.96 18.07 -23.77
N GLU A 101 -11.18 18.73 -22.93
CA GLU A 101 -10.52 18.07 -21.79
C GLU A 101 -11.58 17.75 -20.74
N ALA A 102 -11.42 16.63 -20.05
CA ALA A 102 -12.37 16.20 -19.03
C ALA A 102 -11.64 15.57 -17.86
N LYS A 103 -12.20 15.75 -16.67
CA LYS A 103 -11.75 15.07 -15.47
C LYS A 103 -12.74 13.95 -15.20
N LEU A 104 -12.33 12.72 -15.49
CA LEU A 104 -13.15 11.55 -15.26
C LEU A 104 -13.14 11.19 -13.78
N ASP A 105 -14.28 10.84 -13.22
CA ASP A 105 -14.35 10.22 -11.89
C ASP A 105 -15.16 8.92 -11.91
N LEU A 106 -15.36 8.33 -10.73
CA LEU A 106 -16.19 7.13 -10.59
C LEU A 106 -17.47 7.50 -9.83
N PRO A 107 -18.60 6.85 -10.14
CA PRO A 107 -19.87 7.14 -9.49
C PRO A 107 -19.79 7.10 -7.96
N ALA A 108 -20.49 8.02 -7.31
CA ALA A 108 -20.58 8.05 -5.86
C ALA A 108 -21.04 6.68 -5.30
N GLY A 109 -20.38 6.23 -4.23
CA GLY A 109 -20.61 4.90 -3.64
C GLY A 109 -19.84 3.76 -4.30
N SER A 110 -18.93 4.06 -5.23
CA SER A 110 -17.93 3.08 -5.70
C SER A 110 -17.08 2.57 -4.53
N ASN A 111 -16.78 1.27 -4.54
CA ASN A 111 -16.01 0.62 -3.48
C ASN A 111 -14.73 0.01 -4.03
N GLN A 112 -13.77 -0.26 -3.15
CA GLN A 112 -12.54 -0.94 -3.56
C GLN A 112 -12.89 -2.28 -4.21
N THR A 113 -12.20 -2.59 -5.30
CA THR A 113 -12.41 -3.86 -5.99
C THR A 113 -12.06 -5.02 -5.06
N PRO A 114 -12.99 -5.96 -4.83
CA PRO A 114 -12.72 -7.09 -3.97
C PRO A 114 -11.67 -8.02 -4.59
N SER A 115 -10.77 -8.53 -3.77
CA SER A 115 -9.91 -9.64 -4.17
C SER A 115 -10.71 -10.93 -4.29
N ASN A 116 -10.42 -11.72 -5.32
CA ASN A 116 -11.06 -13.01 -5.59
C ASN A 116 -10.10 -14.20 -5.50
N GLU A 117 -8.83 -13.95 -5.20
CA GLU A 117 -7.81 -14.97 -4.92
C GLU A 117 -7.32 -14.91 -3.46
N PRO A 118 -6.96 -16.06 -2.83
CA PRO A 118 -6.51 -16.10 -1.44
C PRO A 118 -5.20 -15.34 -1.23
N ALA A 119 -5.18 -14.43 -0.25
CA ALA A 119 -3.99 -13.72 0.19
C ALA A 119 -2.85 -14.66 0.63
N ASN A 120 -1.60 -14.23 0.43
CA ASN A 120 -0.38 -14.91 0.89
C ASN A 120 -0.25 -16.38 0.46
N SER A 121 -0.57 -16.64 -0.79
CA SER A 121 -0.45 -17.94 -1.43
C SER A 121 0.61 -17.88 -2.53
N GLU A 122 1.05 -19.04 -3.01
CA GLU A 122 1.94 -19.08 -4.20
C GLU A 122 1.26 -18.45 -5.43
N THR A 123 -0.08 -18.34 -5.44
CA THR A 123 -0.89 -17.71 -6.49
C THR A 123 -1.10 -16.21 -6.32
N CYS A 124 -0.84 -15.67 -5.12
CA CYS A 124 -1.05 -14.27 -4.81
C CYS A 124 -0.02 -13.77 -3.79
N VAL A 125 0.91 -12.94 -4.26
CA VAL A 125 1.99 -12.34 -3.45
C VAL A 125 1.51 -11.06 -2.76
N SER A 126 0.31 -11.10 -2.18
CA SER A 126 -0.28 -9.98 -1.45
C SER A 126 -1.08 -10.43 -0.24
N ASN A 127 -0.98 -9.66 0.85
CA ASN A 127 -1.82 -9.79 2.05
C ASN A 127 -3.27 -9.34 1.81
N GLY A 128 -3.51 -8.45 0.84
CA GLY A 128 -4.83 -7.94 0.48
C GLY A 128 -5.61 -8.87 -0.45
N GLY A 129 -4.98 -9.96 -0.90
CA GLY A 129 -5.49 -10.82 -1.95
C GLY A 129 -5.15 -10.29 -3.34
N CYS A 130 -5.61 -11.00 -4.37
CA CYS A 130 -5.39 -10.63 -5.76
C CYS A 130 -6.72 -10.62 -6.51
N PHE A 131 -6.72 -9.86 -7.61
CA PHE A 131 -7.79 -9.86 -8.59
C PHE A 131 -7.33 -10.66 -9.80
N ALA A 132 -7.96 -11.80 -10.05
CA ALA A 132 -7.71 -12.64 -11.21
C ALA A 132 -8.51 -12.14 -12.41
N SER A 133 -7.84 -11.46 -13.34
CA SER A 133 -8.41 -11.05 -14.63
C SER A 133 -8.32 -12.20 -15.63
N PRO A 134 -9.44 -12.67 -16.22
CA PRO A 134 -9.39 -13.69 -17.26
C PRO A 134 -8.59 -13.23 -18.48
N ILE A 135 -7.75 -14.13 -19.01
CA ILE A 135 -7.00 -13.91 -20.25
C ILE A 135 -7.59 -14.81 -21.34
N THR A 136 -7.94 -14.22 -22.47
CA THR A 136 -8.36 -14.98 -23.66
C THR A 136 -7.13 -15.55 -24.38
N ALA A 137 -7.14 -16.85 -24.63
CA ALA A 137 -6.12 -17.57 -25.40
C ALA A 137 -6.76 -18.46 -26.48
N ASN A 138 -6.90 -17.94 -27.70
CA ASN A 138 -7.55 -18.64 -28.80
C ASN A 138 -6.80 -18.54 -30.15
N GLY A 139 -5.73 -17.75 -30.22
CA GLY A 139 -4.93 -17.54 -31.43
C GLY A 139 -3.77 -18.52 -31.58
N SER A 140 -3.46 -18.92 -32.81
CA SER A 140 -2.37 -19.85 -33.14
C SER A 140 -0.95 -19.28 -33.00
N LYS A 141 -0.79 -18.05 -32.51
CA LYS A 141 0.51 -17.40 -32.25
C LYS A 141 0.46 -16.60 -30.95
N SER A 142 -0.35 -15.54 -30.94
CA SER A 142 -0.63 -14.76 -29.73
C SER A 142 -2.04 -14.18 -29.78
N THR A 143 -2.65 -14.04 -28.60
CA THR A 143 -3.97 -13.41 -28.41
C THR A 143 -3.78 -12.18 -27.54
N TRP A 144 -4.04 -11.01 -28.09
CA TRP A 144 -3.94 -9.75 -27.36
C TRP A 144 -5.16 -9.54 -26.46
N ASN A 145 -4.93 -9.05 -25.25
CA ASN A 145 -5.95 -8.77 -24.26
C ASN A 145 -5.74 -7.35 -23.75
N LEU A 146 -6.81 -6.56 -23.76
CA LEU A 146 -6.81 -5.22 -23.19
C LEU A 146 -7.24 -5.34 -21.72
N LEU A 147 -6.26 -5.27 -20.82
CA LEU A 147 -6.40 -5.47 -19.39
C LEU A 147 -6.25 -4.13 -18.67
N GLY A 148 -6.59 -4.09 -17.39
CA GLY A 148 -6.55 -2.86 -16.60
C GLY A 148 -6.14 -3.09 -15.16
N ASN A 149 -5.53 -2.10 -14.53
CA ASN A 149 -5.33 -2.09 -13.08
C ASN A 149 -6.71 -1.95 -12.38
N PRO A 150 -7.17 -2.95 -11.62
CA PRO A 150 -8.46 -2.92 -10.95
C PRO A 150 -8.44 -2.15 -9.63
N TYR A 151 -7.29 -1.56 -9.24
CA TYR A 151 -7.11 -0.93 -7.94
C TYR A 151 -6.73 0.56 -8.06
N LEU A 152 -7.03 1.30 -7.00
CA LEU A 152 -6.61 2.70 -6.78
C LEU A 152 -5.16 2.87 -6.41
N SER A 153 -4.48 1.78 -6.16
CA SER A 153 -3.09 1.75 -5.77
C SER A 153 -2.25 1.29 -6.95
N THR A 154 -1.02 1.80 -6.99
CA THR A 154 -0.03 1.40 -7.98
C THR A 154 0.40 -0.06 -7.75
N VAL A 155 0.38 -0.88 -8.81
CA VAL A 155 0.75 -2.31 -8.75
C VAL A 155 2.13 -2.52 -9.38
N ALA A 156 3.07 -3.12 -8.65
CA ALA A 156 4.35 -3.51 -9.24
C ALA A 156 4.17 -4.69 -10.20
N ILE A 157 4.66 -4.57 -11.44
CA ILE A 157 4.50 -5.63 -12.44
C ILE A 157 5.28 -6.90 -12.05
N SER A 158 6.34 -6.77 -11.25
CA SER A 158 7.09 -7.89 -10.67
C SER A 158 6.23 -8.83 -9.81
N ASP A 159 5.12 -8.33 -9.26
CA ASP A 159 4.30 -9.05 -8.28
C ASP A 159 3.09 -9.72 -8.95
N ILE A 160 2.83 -9.38 -10.21
CA ILE A 160 1.80 -10.02 -11.03
C ILE A 160 2.16 -11.48 -11.27
N ARG A 161 1.15 -12.35 -11.19
CA ARG A 161 1.28 -13.78 -11.46
C ARG A 161 0.36 -14.23 -12.59
N ILE A 162 0.77 -15.26 -13.30
CA ILE A 162 -0.07 -15.98 -14.26
C ILE A 162 -0.53 -17.27 -13.61
N LEU A 163 -1.82 -17.54 -13.69
CA LEU A 163 -2.43 -18.80 -13.28
C LEU A 163 -3.03 -19.50 -14.48
N THR A 164 -3.08 -20.81 -14.42
CA THR A 164 -3.85 -21.69 -15.29
C THR A 164 -4.59 -22.71 -14.44
N ASP A 165 -5.57 -23.40 -15.00
CA ASP A 165 -6.31 -24.42 -14.24
C ASP A 165 -5.41 -25.58 -13.81
N SER A 166 -5.37 -25.83 -12.50
CA SER A 166 -4.53 -26.91 -11.91
C SER A 166 -4.85 -28.30 -12.45
N GLU A 167 -6.10 -28.57 -12.84
CA GLU A 167 -6.51 -29.86 -13.38
C GLU A 167 -5.95 -30.11 -14.79
N THR A 168 -5.76 -29.06 -15.58
CA THR A 168 -5.33 -29.15 -16.98
C THR A 168 -3.85 -28.79 -17.16
N SER A 169 -3.25 -28.04 -16.23
CA SER A 169 -1.86 -27.59 -16.31
C SER A 169 -1.14 -27.45 -14.95
N PRO A 170 -1.03 -28.52 -14.16
CA PRO A 170 -0.40 -28.45 -12.83
C PRO A 170 1.06 -27.98 -12.86
N ASN A 171 1.77 -28.14 -13.99
CA ASN A 171 3.17 -27.75 -14.18
C ASN A 171 3.37 -26.49 -15.04
N ASN A 172 2.30 -25.93 -15.62
CA ASN A 172 2.36 -24.75 -16.49
C ASN A 172 1.59 -23.62 -15.82
N CYS A 173 2.09 -23.15 -14.68
CA CYS A 173 1.47 -22.08 -13.89
C CYS A 173 0.11 -22.45 -13.27
N GLY A 174 -0.14 -23.74 -12.99
CA GLY A 174 -1.35 -24.17 -12.29
C GLY A 174 -1.52 -23.45 -10.93
N ASP A 175 -2.73 -23.40 -10.39
CA ASP A 175 -3.05 -22.70 -9.12
C ASP A 175 -2.29 -23.21 -7.87
N ALA A 176 -1.44 -24.24 -7.98
CA ALA A 176 -0.48 -24.61 -6.93
C ALA A 176 0.91 -23.98 -7.10
N ASN A 177 1.26 -23.50 -8.30
CA ASN A 177 2.61 -23.13 -8.73
C ASN A 177 2.59 -21.91 -9.68
N ALA A 178 1.78 -20.88 -9.38
CA ALA A 178 1.60 -19.74 -10.28
C ALA A 178 2.94 -19.14 -10.76
N CYS A 179 2.95 -18.63 -11.98
CA CYS A 179 4.20 -18.18 -12.60
C CYS A 179 4.40 -16.68 -12.47
N THR A 180 5.67 -16.28 -12.33
CA THR A 180 6.07 -14.94 -12.74
C THR A 180 5.84 -14.75 -14.24
N LEU A 181 5.73 -13.51 -14.68
CA LEU A 181 5.61 -13.18 -16.11
C LEU A 181 6.74 -13.78 -16.97
N GLU A 182 7.98 -13.79 -16.45
CA GLU A 182 9.13 -14.40 -17.15
C GLU A 182 9.01 -15.93 -17.27
N LYS A 183 8.56 -16.60 -16.20
CA LYS A 183 8.35 -18.05 -16.23
C LYS A 183 7.20 -18.41 -17.18
N ALA A 184 6.09 -17.67 -17.14
CA ALA A 184 4.96 -17.88 -18.04
C ALA A 184 5.35 -17.70 -19.52
N LYS A 185 6.26 -16.77 -19.82
CA LYS A 185 6.82 -16.59 -21.16
C LYS A 185 7.71 -17.75 -21.58
N ALA A 186 8.59 -18.21 -20.68
CA ALA A 186 9.44 -19.37 -20.94
C ALA A 186 8.60 -20.64 -21.23
N ASP A 187 7.45 -20.76 -20.56
CA ASP A 187 6.52 -21.87 -20.75
C ASP A 187 5.59 -21.69 -21.96
N GLY A 188 5.63 -20.52 -22.61
CA GLY A 188 4.81 -20.20 -23.79
C GLY A 188 3.34 -19.95 -23.46
N ILE A 189 3.02 -19.45 -22.27
CA ILE A 189 1.66 -19.17 -21.81
C ILE A 189 1.31 -17.69 -21.99
N PHE A 190 2.19 -16.79 -21.55
CA PHE A 190 1.91 -15.36 -21.55
C PHE A 190 3.20 -14.57 -21.73
N ASN A 191 3.15 -13.48 -22.51
CA ASN A 191 4.34 -12.67 -22.73
C ASN A 191 4.73 -11.90 -21.47
N SER A 192 6.03 -11.83 -21.18
CA SER A 192 6.51 -11.17 -19.96
C SER A 192 6.50 -9.65 -20.03
N GLN A 193 6.47 -9.13 -21.25
CA GLN A 193 6.35 -7.71 -21.52
C GLN A 193 4.88 -7.35 -21.68
N LEU A 194 4.47 -6.22 -21.10
CA LEU A 194 3.17 -5.59 -21.28
C LEU A 194 3.35 -4.30 -22.10
N TRP A 195 2.26 -3.67 -22.55
CA TRP A 195 2.35 -2.40 -23.27
C TRP A 195 1.25 -1.42 -22.89
N ASN A 196 1.62 -0.15 -22.72
CA ASN A 196 0.65 0.94 -22.56
C ASN A 196 0.89 2.01 -23.64
N PHE A 197 -0.16 2.73 -24.02
CA PHE A 197 -0.08 3.78 -25.03
C PHE A 197 0.34 5.11 -24.41
N ARG A 198 1.44 5.69 -24.91
CA ARG A 198 2.01 6.96 -24.42
C ARG A 198 1.14 8.14 -24.79
N GLU A 199 1.21 9.17 -23.96
CA GLU A 199 0.67 10.49 -24.26
C GLU A 199 1.27 11.10 -25.53
N SER A 200 2.58 10.90 -25.74
CA SER A 200 3.29 11.34 -26.95
C SER A 200 2.88 10.58 -28.23
N GLY A 201 1.97 9.60 -28.11
CA GLY A 201 1.61 8.66 -29.15
C GLY A 201 2.54 7.44 -29.20
N GLY A 202 1.97 6.29 -29.59
CA GLY A 202 2.67 5.01 -29.73
C GLY A 202 2.68 4.17 -28.46
N TYR A 203 3.20 2.94 -28.55
CA TYR A 203 3.22 1.99 -27.44
C TYR A 203 4.58 1.98 -26.72
N SER A 204 4.53 2.04 -25.39
CA SER A 204 5.66 1.72 -24.50
C SER A 204 5.68 0.24 -24.16
N PRO A 205 6.84 -0.39 -24.07
CA PRO A 205 6.98 -1.59 -23.25
C PRO A 205 6.78 -1.25 -21.77
N LEU A 206 6.19 -2.17 -21.02
CA LEU A 206 6.20 -2.22 -19.55
C LEU A 206 6.76 -3.59 -19.15
N THR A 207 7.63 -3.60 -18.14
CA THR A 207 8.42 -4.75 -17.69
C THR A 207 8.29 -4.94 -16.18
N SER A 208 8.94 -5.96 -15.61
CA SER A 208 8.94 -6.18 -14.16
C SER A 208 9.50 -5.03 -13.32
N ALA A 209 10.25 -4.10 -13.93
CA ALA A 209 10.74 -2.89 -13.27
C ALA A 209 9.70 -1.77 -13.19
N ASP A 210 8.66 -1.84 -14.02
CA ASP A 210 7.63 -0.82 -14.13
C ASP A 210 6.43 -1.14 -13.22
N LYS A 211 5.50 -0.19 -13.15
CA LYS A 211 4.29 -0.28 -12.33
C LYS A 211 3.04 0.01 -13.17
N LEU A 212 1.91 -0.52 -12.73
CA LEU A 212 0.59 -0.18 -13.25
C LEU A 212 -0.03 0.87 -12.35
N GLU A 213 -0.25 2.06 -12.88
CA GLU A 213 -0.89 3.15 -12.13
C GLU A 213 -2.41 2.97 -12.06
N PRO A 214 -3.10 3.67 -11.14
CA PRO A 214 -4.55 3.75 -11.15
C PRO A 214 -5.05 4.26 -12.51
N TRP A 215 -6.23 3.81 -12.92
CA TRP A 215 -6.80 4.09 -14.25
C TRP A 215 -5.98 3.56 -15.44
N MET A 216 -4.85 2.87 -15.25
CA MET A 216 -4.05 2.43 -16.38
C MET A 216 -4.68 1.20 -17.05
N GLY A 217 -4.99 1.32 -18.35
CA GLY A 217 -5.22 0.19 -19.25
C GLY A 217 -3.92 -0.23 -19.94
N PHE A 218 -3.72 -1.52 -20.18
CA PHE A 218 -2.52 -2.06 -20.80
C PHE A 218 -2.80 -3.32 -21.64
N TRP A 219 -1.94 -3.58 -22.61
CA TRP A 219 -1.95 -4.77 -23.44
C TRP A 219 -1.12 -5.88 -22.82
N GLY A 220 -1.71 -7.07 -22.74
CA GLY A 220 -1.04 -8.33 -22.48
C GLY A 220 -1.26 -9.32 -23.62
N ALA A 221 -0.33 -10.24 -23.83
CA ALA A 221 -0.44 -11.23 -24.90
C ALA A 221 -0.38 -12.65 -24.35
N ALA A 222 -1.48 -13.39 -24.48
CA ALA A 222 -1.47 -14.84 -24.32
C ALA A 222 -0.74 -15.47 -25.50
N LEU A 223 0.02 -16.53 -25.24
CA LEU A 223 0.79 -17.27 -26.22
C LEU A 223 0.07 -18.60 -26.56
N ASP A 224 0.52 -19.28 -27.60
CA ASP A 224 -0.15 -20.44 -28.18
C ASP A 224 -0.37 -21.61 -27.21
N LYS A 225 0.57 -21.87 -26.28
CA LYS A 225 0.42 -22.96 -25.31
C LYS A 225 -0.58 -22.65 -24.19
N ALA A 226 -1.12 -21.44 -24.10
CA ALA A 226 -2.17 -21.12 -23.16
C ALA A 226 -3.57 -21.59 -23.60
N ILE A 227 -3.73 -22.02 -24.85
CA ILE A 227 -5.02 -22.48 -25.38
C ILE A 227 -5.55 -23.65 -24.55
N GLY A 228 -6.76 -23.50 -24.02
CA GLY A 228 -7.42 -24.51 -23.20
C GLY A 228 -6.95 -24.58 -21.75
N LEU A 229 -6.03 -23.70 -21.32
CA LEU A 229 -5.52 -23.65 -19.95
C LEU A 229 -6.24 -22.64 -19.05
N ASN A 230 -7.21 -21.89 -19.61
CA ASN A 230 -7.96 -20.82 -18.94
C ASN A 230 -7.06 -19.86 -18.15
N PRO A 231 -6.07 -19.23 -18.81
CA PRO A 231 -5.11 -18.38 -18.12
C PRO A 231 -5.79 -17.18 -17.45
N ARG A 232 -5.27 -16.80 -16.28
CA ARG A 232 -5.68 -15.61 -15.52
C ARG A 232 -4.46 -14.77 -15.17
N LEU A 233 -4.62 -13.45 -15.19
CA LEU A 233 -3.65 -12.50 -14.66
C LEU A 233 -4.03 -12.20 -13.20
N SER A 234 -3.30 -12.73 -12.24
CA SER A 234 -3.45 -12.36 -10.82
C SER A 234 -2.73 -11.05 -10.59
N ILE A 235 -3.52 -10.00 -10.41
CA ILE A 235 -3.04 -8.65 -10.10
C ILE A 235 -3.14 -8.51 -8.58
N PRO A 236 -2.00 -8.38 -7.87
CA PRO A 236 -2.02 -8.23 -6.43
C PRO A 236 -2.67 -6.92 -6.05
N SER A 237 -3.61 -6.98 -5.09
CA SER A 237 -4.02 -5.79 -4.37
C SER A 237 -2.77 -5.28 -3.67
N PRO A 238 -2.22 -4.11 -4.00
CA PRO A 238 -1.21 -3.48 -3.16
C PRO A 238 -1.85 -3.37 -1.78
N ALA A 239 -1.17 -3.84 -0.75
CA ALA A 239 -1.72 -3.89 0.59
C ALA A 239 -2.08 -2.48 1.07
N ILE A 240 -3.28 -1.99 0.75
CA ILE A 240 -3.94 -1.00 1.59
C ILE A 240 -4.34 -1.82 2.81
N ALA A 241 -3.58 -1.64 3.89
CA ALA A 241 -3.87 -2.23 5.19
C ALA A 241 -5.16 -1.63 5.77
N ILE A 242 -6.31 -1.86 5.13
CA ILE A 242 -7.63 -1.48 5.62
C ILE A 242 -8.57 -2.66 5.37
N ALA A 243 -8.27 -3.80 6.00
CA ALA A 243 -9.27 -4.82 6.36
C ALA A 243 -8.72 -5.92 7.28
N THR A 244 -7.41 -6.23 7.26
CA THR A 244 -6.85 -7.41 7.96
C THR A 244 -5.65 -7.15 8.88
N GLY A 245 -5.31 -5.88 9.15
CA GLY A 245 -4.19 -5.50 10.02
C GLY A 245 -2.85 -5.35 9.28
N TYR A 246 -1.84 -4.83 9.99
CA TYR A 246 -0.51 -4.57 9.43
C TYR A 246 0.28 -5.87 9.17
N PRO A 247 1.08 -5.93 8.08
CA PRO A 247 1.87 -7.10 7.71
C PRO A 247 2.92 -7.47 8.77
N LEU A 248 3.18 -8.78 8.92
CA LEU A 248 4.21 -9.30 9.83
C LEU A 248 5.51 -9.54 9.07
N HIS A 249 6.53 -8.75 9.39
CA HIS A 249 7.90 -8.89 8.90
C HIS A 249 8.61 -9.96 9.74
N LYS A 250 9.01 -11.07 9.11
CA LYS A 250 9.57 -12.24 9.82
C LYS A 250 11.07 -12.37 9.67
N GLY A 251 11.76 -12.76 10.73
CA GLY A 251 13.19 -13.06 10.70
C GLY A 251 14.01 -11.89 10.18
N ILE A 252 13.80 -10.72 10.80
CA ILE A 252 14.50 -9.48 10.50
C ILE A 252 15.69 -9.36 11.45
N ASN A 253 16.87 -9.05 10.91
CA ASN A 253 18.02 -8.71 11.74
C ASN A 253 17.78 -7.36 12.38
N SER A 254 17.79 -7.34 13.71
CA SER A 254 17.68 -6.14 14.51
C SER A 254 18.99 -5.85 15.23
N THR A 255 19.36 -4.57 15.24
CA THR A 255 20.52 -3.99 15.92
C THR A 255 20.05 -3.05 17.03
N VAL A 256 21.00 -2.56 17.84
CA VAL A 256 20.70 -1.71 19.00
C VAL A 256 21.38 -0.37 18.80
N PHE A 257 20.61 0.70 19.00
CA PHE A 257 21.05 2.09 19.00
C PHE A 257 20.48 2.79 20.21
N TRP A 258 21.04 3.94 20.60
CA TRP A 258 20.48 4.70 21.71
C TRP A 258 20.56 6.21 21.61
N VAL A 259 19.60 6.88 22.27
CA VAL A 259 19.55 8.33 22.36
C VAL A 259 20.83 8.86 23.00
N GLY A 260 21.49 9.78 22.30
CA GLY A 260 22.73 10.42 22.71
C GLY A 260 23.99 9.58 22.47
N GLU A 261 23.91 8.48 21.73
CA GLU A 261 25.09 7.69 21.34
C GLU A 261 26.17 8.58 20.71
N PRO A 262 27.42 8.54 21.23
CA PRO A 262 28.50 9.35 20.68
C PRO A 262 28.93 8.81 19.31
N ALA A 263 29.28 9.72 18.40
CA ALA A 263 29.91 9.36 17.14
C ALA A 263 31.27 8.70 17.37
N ASP A 264 31.45 7.48 16.87
CA ASP A 264 32.73 6.78 16.86
C ASP A 264 32.93 5.91 15.60
N ALA A 265 34.10 5.27 15.49
CA ALA A 265 34.42 4.48 14.30
C ALA A 265 33.52 3.24 14.12
N SER A 266 32.84 2.78 15.17
CA SER A 266 32.00 1.58 15.16
C SER A 266 30.59 1.84 14.67
N ASN A 267 30.08 3.07 14.81
CA ASN A 267 28.79 3.52 14.27
C ASN A 267 28.93 4.42 13.04
N GLY A 268 30.10 4.44 12.40
CA GLY A 268 30.34 5.24 11.19
C GLY A 268 30.38 6.75 11.45
N TYR A 269 30.70 7.16 12.68
CA TYR A 269 30.70 8.54 13.17
C TYR A 269 29.32 9.20 13.16
N ILE A 270 28.26 8.40 13.24
CA ILE A 270 26.89 8.88 13.41
C ILE A 270 26.69 9.13 14.90
N GLN A 271 26.28 10.35 15.25
CA GLN A 271 25.82 10.67 16.61
C GLN A 271 24.31 10.54 16.64
N ASN A 272 23.76 10.03 17.74
CA ASN A 272 22.31 9.96 17.96
C ASN A 272 21.88 11.05 18.97
N SER A 273 22.58 12.19 18.97
CA SER A 273 22.17 13.39 19.73
C SER A 273 20.85 13.97 19.21
N ASP A 274 20.64 13.79 17.92
CA ASP A 274 19.54 14.14 17.07
C ASP A 274 18.92 12.86 16.48
N SER A 275 17.66 12.95 16.06
CA SER A 275 16.97 11.94 15.27
C SER A 275 16.46 12.55 13.96
N ALA A 276 15.93 11.72 13.08
CA ALA A 276 15.21 12.13 11.87
C ALA A 276 14.16 13.23 12.10
N TRP A 277 13.58 13.32 13.30
CA TRP A 277 12.47 14.23 13.59
C TRP A 277 12.71 15.16 14.79
N ASP A 278 13.87 15.10 15.43
CA ASP A 278 14.20 15.93 16.58
C ASP A 278 15.70 16.26 16.63
N GLU A 279 16.06 17.51 16.35
CA GLU A 279 17.44 18.00 16.38
C GLU A 279 17.99 18.17 17.82
N SER A 280 17.13 18.11 18.83
CA SER A 280 17.49 18.16 20.26
C SER A 280 17.06 16.89 20.99
N TRP A 281 17.11 15.74 20.31
CA TRP A 281 16.51 14.49 20.78
C TRP A 281 17.02 14.06 22.15
N LYS A 282 18.34 14.15 22.39
CA LYS A 282 18.93 13.80 23.69
C LYS A 282 18.41 14.69 24.83
N GLU A 283 18.33 15.99 24.59
CA GLU A 283 17.83 16.96 25.55
C GLU A 283 16.33 16.73 25.83
N ASN A 284 15.55 16.51 24.78
CA ASN A 284 14.10 16.27 24.86
C ASN A 284 13.77 14.91 25.49
N TYR A 285 14.59 13.89 25.29
CA TYR A 285 14.51 12.60 25.99
C TYR A 285 14.83 12.75 27.49
N GLY A 286 15.64 13.75 27.85
CA GLY A 286 16.05 14.07 29.22
C GLY A 286 17.46 13.61 29.59
N GLY A 287 18.25 13.09 28.63
CA GLY A 287 19.63 12.66 28.85
C GLY A 287 20.08 11.53 27.94
N LEU A 288 21.29 11.01 28.20
CA LEU A 288 21.86 9.86 27.50
C LEU A 288 21.16 8.56 27.92
N ASP A 289 20.58 7.81 26.97
CA ASP A 289 19.97 6.50 27.23
C ASP A 289 21.02 5.38 27.25
N ASP A 290 21.96 5.45 28.20
CA ASP A 290 23.12 4.56 28.26
C ASP A 290 22.68 3.08 28.35
N PRO A 291 23.11 2.22 27.40
CA PRO A 291 22.76 0.80 27.38
C PRO A 291 23.28 0.00 28.59
N ASN A 292 24.30 0.49 29.29
CA ASN A 292 24.98 -0.22 30.37
C ASN A 292 24.63 0.31 31.76
N ASN A 293 23.98 1.48 31.85
CA ASN A 293 23.58 2.10 33.10
C ASN A 293 22.06 2.22 33.16
N ARG A 294 21.38 1.18 33.66
CA ARG A 294 19.91 1.08 33.62
C ARG A 294 19.29 0.73 34.97
N ASN A 295 18.06 1.19 35.18
CA ASN A 295 17.18 0.76 36.27
C ASN A 295 16.00 -0.05 35.70
N GLY A 296 16.19 -1.38 35.63
CA GLY A 296 15.30 -2.24 34.86
C GLY A 296 15.38 -1.89 33.37
N TYR A 297 14.24 -1.59 32.75
CA TYR A 297 14.20 -1.19 31.34
C TYR A 297 14.42 0.32 31.09
N PHE A 298 14.60 1.11 32.15
CA PHE A 298 14.65 2.57 32.08
C PHE A 298 16.08 3.08 32.27
N PRO A 299 16.39 4.29 31.77
CA PRO A 299 17.61 4.99 32.17
C PRO A 299 17.64 5.23 33.69
N PRO A 300 18.78 5.68 34.27
CA PRO A 300 18.89 5.89 35.71
C PRO A 300 18.17 7.17 36.17
N PHE A 301 17.52 7.88 35.25
CA PHE A 301 16.68 9.06 35.45
C PHE A 301 15.25 8.77 34.95
N GLN A 302 14.31 9.68 35.25
CA GLN A 302 12.97 9.62 34.66
C GLN A 302 13.02 10.25 33.26
N PRO A 303 12.89 9.47 32.18
CA PRO A 303 12.92 10.01 30.83
C PRO A 303 11.63 10.78 30.53
N LEU A 304 11.73 11.75 29.64
CA LEU A 304 10.61 12.58 29.18
C LEU A 304 9.96 12.01 27.91
N GLU A 305 10.69 11.17 27.18
CA GLU A 305 10.21 10.42 26.03
C GLU A 305 10.26 8.90 26.29
N ASN A 306 9.60 8.12 25.45
CA ASN A 306 9.44 6.69 25.64
C ASN A 306 10.79 5.97 25.54
N PRO A 307 11.22 5.18 26.54
CA PRO A 307 12.45 4.38 26.45
C PRO A 307 12.36 3.17 25.52
N PHE A 308 11.15 2.77 25.15
CA PHE A 308 10.89 1.75 24.14
C PHE A 308 10.69 2.45 22.81
N TYR A 309 11.77 2.67 22.09
CA TYR A 309 11.76 3.30 20.76
C TYR A 309 12.51 2.46 19.74
N PHE A 310 12.28 2.75 18.46
CA PHE A 310 12.89 2.06 17.33
C PHE A 310 13.10 2.98 16.13
N ALA A 311 13.90 2.49 15.17
CA ALA A 311 14.05 3.07 13.84
C ALA A 311 13.77 2.04 12.74
N LEU A 312 13.10 2.48 11.68
CA LEU A 312 12.90 1.73 10.43
C LEU A 312 13.49 2.51 9.25
N PRO A 313 13.95 1.84 8.18
CA PRO A 313 14.77 2.44 7.12
C PRO A 313 13.96 3.28 6.12
N PHE A 314 13.12 4.18 6.63
CA PHE A 314 12.26 5.05 5.85
C PHE A 314 12.02 6.36 6.61
N ASN A 315 12.14 7.48 5.91
CA ASN A 315 11.78 8.82 6.38
C ASN A 315 10.68 9.40 5.48
N ASP A 316 9.68 10.06 6.06
CA ASP A 316 8.61 10.74 5.32
C ASP A 316 9.01 12.12 4.78
N PHE A 317 10.20 12.60 5.14
CA PHE A 317 10.82 13.79 4.60
C PHE A 317 11.98 13.44 3.66
N THR A 318 12.25 14.35 2.73
CA THR A 318 13.44 14.32 1.87
C THR A 318 14.66 14.88 2.61
N ASP A 319 15.85 14.70 2.05
CA ASP A 319 17.11 15.28 2.58
C ASP A 319 17.12 16.82 2.66
N LYS A 320 16.09 17.48 2.10
CA LYS A 320 15.88 18.93 2.18
C LYS A 320 14.88 19.34 3.26
N GLY A 321 14.33 18.39 4.02
CA GLY A 321 13.29 18.64 5.01
C GLY A 321 11.89 18.82 4.41
N GLU A 322 11.69 18.53 3.12
CA GLU A 322 10.37 18.60 2.47
C GLU A 322 9.63 17.27 2.61
N LYS A 323 8.35 17.30 2.98
CA LYS A 323 7.51 16.09 3.05
C LYS A 323 7.37 15.45 1.66
N LYS A 324 7.50 14.13 1.58
CA LYS A 324 7.37 13.38 0.32
C LYS A 324 5.94 13.44 -0.21
N ASN A 325 5.78 13.68 -1.51
CA ASN A 325 4.47 13.85 -2.15
C ASN A 325 3.77 12.54 -2.53
N ASP A 326 4.49 11.43 -2.53
CA ASP A 326 4.02 10.12 -2.97
C ASP A 326 3.70 9.16 -1.81
N LEU A 327 3.72 9.64 -0.56
CA LEU A 327 3.49 8.84 0.65
C LEU A 327 2.17 8.06 0.60
N SER A 328 1.11 8.64 0.03
CA SER A 328 -0.20 7.98 -0.11
C SER A 328 -0.18 6.74 -1.01
N ASN A 329 0.88 6.53 -1.80
CA ASN A 329 1.01 5.37 -2.67
C ASN A 329 1.45 4.10 -1.92
N TYR A 330 2.05 4.24 -0.73
CA TYR A 330 2.65 3.10 -0.03
C TYR A 330 2.60 3.18 1.51
N VAL A 331 2.42 4.35 2.13
CA VAL A 331 2.22 4.46 3.58
C VAL A 331 0.74 4.23 3.89
N PRO A 332 0.36 3.18 4.64
CA PRO A 332 -1.05 2.78 4.75
C PRO A 332 -2.00 3.79 5.39
N TRP A 333 -1.45 4.76 6.11
CA TRP A 333 -2.20 5.79 6.85
C TRP A 333 -1.96 7.21 6.33
N ALA A 334 -1.23 7.37 5.23
CA ALA A 334 -1.03 8.68 4.63
C ALA A 334 -2.33 9.18 3.99
N SER A 335 -2.52 10.49 4.00
CA SER A 335 -3.67 11.16 3.41
C SER A 335 -3.27 12.45 2.71
N ALA A 336 -4.04 12.87 1.69
CA ALA A 336 -3.79 14.11 0.97
C ALA A 336 -3.93 15.38 1.84
N GLY A 337 -4.50 15.26 3.04
CA GLY A 337 -4.66 16.35 4.01
C GLY A 337 -3.62 16.36 5.13
N ASP A 338 -2.59 15.51 5.06
CA ASP A 338 -1.57 15.45 6.10
C ASP A 338 -0.78 16.76 6.17
N ASP A 339 -0.56 17.25 7.38
CA ASP A 339 0.18 18.48 7.63
C ASP A 339 1.62 18.38 7.07
N PRO A 340 2.04 19.25 6.14
CA PRO A 340 3.37 19.20 5.56
C PRO A 340 4.50 19.45 6.57
N GLU A 341 4.20 20.10 7.70
CA GLU A 341 5.18 20.44 8.74
C GLU A 341 5.32 19.35 9.81
N ASN A 342 4.54 18.26 9.73
CA ASN A 342 4.54 17.19 10.73
C ASN A 342 4.78 15.81 10.10
N SER A 343 5.51 14.96 10.82
CA SER A 343 5.68 13.56 10.45
C SER A 343 4.40 12.77 10.64
N ILE A 344 4.11 11.87 9.71
CA ILE A 344 3.05 10.85 9.81
C ILE A 344 3.58 9.54 10.39
N LEU A 345 4.89 9.45 10.61
CA LEU A 345 5.61 8.26 11.08
C LEU A 345 6.02 8.37 12.56
N LYS A 346 6.54 9.53 12.98
CA LYS A 346 6.96 9.75 14.37
C LYS A 346 5.84 9.38 15.36
N ASN A 347 6.21 8.76 16.48
CA ASN A 347 5.32 8.29 17.55
C ASN A 347 4.41 7.10 17.19
N ARG A 348 4.44 6.57 15.96
CA ARG A 348 3.72 5.34 15.58
C ARG A 348 4.29 4.13 16.32
N TRP A 349 3.53 3.05 16.43
CA TRP A 349 3.92 1.87 17.21
C TRP A 349 4.17 0.65 16.34
N ILE A 350 5.11 -0.18 16.80
CA ILE A 350 5.25 -1.57 16.32
C ILE A 350 5.17 -2.53 17.51
N LYS A 351 4.77 -3.77 17.22
CA LYS A 351 5.04 -4.92 18.09
C LYS A 351 6.29 -5.63 17.57
N ILE A 352 7.14 -6.11 18.47
CA ILE A 352 8.41 -6.77 18.18
C ILE A 352 8.45 -8.08 18.97
N GLN A 353 8.59 -9.20 18.28
CA GLN A 353 8.52 -10.53 18.86
C GLN A 353 9.84 -11.29 18.70
N ARG A 354 10.26 -11.95 19.77
CA ARG A 354 11.38 -12.91 19.75
C ARG A 354 11.07 -14.09 20.66
N GLY A 355 10.89 -15.26 20.05
CA GLY A 355 10.40 -16.43 20.77
C GLY A 355 9.03 -16.15 21.40
N GLU A 356 8.92 -16.34 22.71
CA GLU A 356 7.69 -16.11 23.48
C GLU A 356 7.55 -14.67 24.00
N LYS A 357 8.57 -13.82 23.80
CA LYS A 357 8.56 -12.44 24.29
C LYS A 357 8.11 -11.47 23.22
N THR A 358 7.23 -10.54 23.61
CA THR A 358 6.74 -9.45 22.74
C THR A 358 6.92 -8.11 23.43
N ALA A 359 7.64 -7.19 22.78
CA ALA A 359 7.77 -5.80 23.17
C ALA A 359 6.96 -4.89 22.24
N TYR A 360 6.65 -3.69 22.69
CA TYR A 360 6.05 -2.63 21.88
C TYR A 360 6.89 -1.37 22.02
N ALA A 361 7.09 -0.63 20.94
CA ALA A 361 7.97 0.52 20.90
C ALA A 361 7.43 1.61 19.96
N GLN A 362 7.85 2.86 20.16
CA GLN A 362 7.50 4.01 19.33
C GLN A 362 8.56 4.34 18.28
N TRP A 363 8.12 4.80 17.12
CA TRP A 363 8.98 5.15 16.00
C TRP A 363 9.55 6.54 16.26
N GLU A 364 10.86 6.61 16.53
CA GLU A 364 11.51 7.86 16.93
C GLU A 364 12.70 8.23 16.05
N ASP A 365 13.14 7.36 15.15
CA ASP A 365 14.20 7.69 14.18
C ASP A 365 14.06 6.94 12.84
N ALA A 366 14.86 7.32 11.84
CA ALA A 366 14.90 6.66 10.53
C ALA A 366 16.25 5.97 10.30
N GLY A 367 16.22 4.75 9.80
CA GLY A 367 17.39 3.86 9.67
C GLY A 367 17.00 2.41 10.02
N PRO A 368 17.88 1.41 9.85
CA PRO A 368 19.31 1.52 9.65
C PRO A 368 19.73 1.58 8.17
N TYR A 369 20.83 2.31 7.88
CA TYR A 369 21.58 2.35 6.61
C TYR A 369 20.82 2.79 5.34
N ALA A 370 19.51 2.94 5.41
CA ALA A 370 18.65 3.42 4.33
C ALA A 370 17.52 4.27 4.92
N TYR A 371 17.00 5.20 4.12
CA TYR A 371 15.99 6.18 4.53
C TYR A 371 14.79 6.25 3.56
N ASP A 372 14.72 5.35 2.59
CA ASP A 372 13.67 5.32 1.56
C ASP A 372 13.24 3.89 1.20
N ASP A 373 13.41 2.93 2.10
CA ASP A 373 13.10 1.51 1.88
C ASP A 373 11.62 1.20 2.14
N TRP A 374 10.72 1.94 1.49
CA TRP A 374 9.28 1.83 1.67
C TRP A 374 8.75 0.43 1.32
N ARG A 375 9.39 -0.28 0.39
CA ARG A 375 9.00 -1.64 0.00
C ARG A 375 9.18 -2.60 1.15
N TYR A 376 10.30 -2.51 1.86
CA TYR A 376 10.51 -3.31 3.05
C TYR A 376 9.62 -2.85 4.20
N VAL A 377 9.48 -1.54 4.43
CA VAL A 377 8.78 -1.02 5.61
C VAL A 377 7.26 -1.19 5.52
N PHE A 378 6.65 -0.94 4.37
CA PHE A 378 5.20 -0.93 4.18
C PHE A 378 4.68 -2.00 3.21
N GLY A 379 5.57 -2.85 2.69
CA GLY A 379 5.22 -3.91 1.74
C GLY A 379 4.48 -5.09 2.36
N SER A 380 4.61 -6.27 1.75
CA SER A 380 3.89 -7.48 2.17
C SER A 380 4.42 -8.13 3.46
N GLY A 381 5.56 -7.69 3.99
CA GLY A 381 6.24 -8.34 5.12
C GLY A 381 7.13 -9.52 4.72
N SER A 382 7.17 -9.85 3.43
CA SER A 382 8.09 -10.85 2.86
C SER A 382 9.39 -10.23 2.33
N GLU A 383 9.36 -8.92 2.08
CA GLU A 383 10.49 -8.12 1.64
C GLU A 383 11.55 -8.06 2.73
N LYS A 384 12.81 -7.95 2.30
CA LYS A 384 13.96 -7.78 3.17
C LYS A 384 14.55 -6.39 2.97
N PRO A 385 15.22 -5.83 3.99
CA PRO A 385 15.88 -4.52 3.88
C PRO A 385 16.84 -4.51 2.69
N VAL A 386 16.87 -3.40 1.95
CA VAL A 386 17.70 -3.24 0.75
C VAL A 386 19.20 -3.14 1.08
N ASN A 387 19.54 -2.70 2.30
CA ASN A 387 20.94 -2.52 2.70
C ASN A 387 21.65 -3.87 2.89
N GLY A 388 22.98 -3.88 2.66
CA GLY A 388 23.85 -5.04 2.85
C GLY A 388 24.59 -5.07 4.20
N GLU A 389 24.48 -4.01 4.99
CA GLU A 389 25.27 -3.79 6.19
C GLU A 389 24.70 -4.53 7.39
N ASN A 390 25.55 -4.87 8.37
CA ASN A 390 25.13 -5.53 9.62
C ASN A 390 24.17 -6.73 9.41
N LYS A 391 24.46 -7.53 8.37
CA LYS A 391 23.64 -8.68 7.94
C LYS A 391 22.24 -8.27 7.46
N ASN A 392 22.13 -7.18 6.68
CA ASN A 392 20.86 -6.65 6.21
C ASN A 392 19.96 -6.25 7.38
N ALA A 393 20.48 -5.44 8.30
CA ALA A 393 19.72 -4.96 9.44
C ALA A 393 18.50 -4.18 8.94
N GLY A 394 17.33 -4.42 9.54
CA GLY A 394 16.07 -3.82 9.10
C GLY A 394 15.28 -3.13 10.20
N LEU A 395 15.78 -3.17 11.43
CA LEU A 395 15.12 -2.60 12.60
C LEU A 395 16.17 -2.29 13.65
N ASP A 396 16.30 -1.02 14.00
CA ASP A 396 17.11 -0.59 15.13
C ASP A 396 16.22 -0.43 16.37
N VAL A 397 16.62 -0.98 17.50
CA VAL A 397 15.81 -0.96 18.73
C VAL A 397 16.57 -0.36 19.91
N SER A 398 15.83 0.27 20.82
CA SER A 398 16.40 0.85 22.04
C SER A 398 16.99 -0.20 22.99
N PRO A 399 17.82 0.23 23.97
CA PRO A 399 18.30 -0.65 25.04
C PRO A 399 17.14 -1.30 25.83
N ALA A 400 16.02 -0.60 26.02
CA ALA A 400 14.86 -1.15 26.73
C ALA A 400 14.24 -2.34 25.98
N VAL A 401 14.08 -2.23 24.66
CA VAL A 401 13.59 -3.31 23.80
C VAL A 401 14.58 -4.48 23.79
N ARG A 402 15.89 -4.17 23.63
CA ARG A 402 16.97 -5.16 23.71
C ARG A 402 16.88 -5.98 24.99
N ASP A 403 16.81 -5.31 26.13
CA ASP A 403 16.80 -5.95 27.45
C ASP A 403 15.53 -6.75 27.69
N TYR A 404 14.38 -6.23 27.25
CA TYR A 404 13.11 -6.95 27.34
C TYR A 404 13.16 -8.26 26.55
N LEU A 405 13.56 -8.20 25.28
CA LEU A 405 13.64 -9.34 24.35
C LEU A 405 14.89 -10.23 24.56
N GLY A 406 15.84 -9.80 25.41
CA GLY A 406 17.09 -10.51 25.71
C GLY A 406 18.06 -10.59 24.52
N LEU A 407 18.11 -9.55 23.68
CA LEU A 407 19.01 -9.47 22.53
C LEU A 407 20.46 -9.30 23.00
N ASN A 408 21.41 -10.01 22.37
CA ASN A 408 22.85 -9.90 22.65
C ASN A 408 23.50 -8.97 21.62
N GLY A 409 23.06 -7.71 21.58
CA GLY A 409 23.50 -6.69 20.62
C GLY A 409 22.82 -6.78 19.25
N MET A 410 22.75 -7.98 18.64
CA MET A 410 22.04 -8.22 17.38
C MET A 410 21.20 -9.50 17.49
N GLY A 411 20.08 -9.57 16.78
CA GLY A 411 19.29 -10.80 16.69
C GLY A 411 18.13 -10.76 15.72
N LEU A 412 17.62 -11.94 15.39
CA LEU A 412 16.41 -12.09 14.59
C LEU A 412 15.18 -11.82 15.43
N VAL A 413 14.29 -10.99 14.90
CA VAL A 413 12.98 -10.67 15.44
C VAL A 413 11.92 -10.69 14.35
N ASP A 414 10.67 -10.84 14.75
CA ASP A 414 9.52 -10.55 13.91
C ASP A 414 8.91 -9.21 14.35
N TRP A 415 8.42 -8.38 13.43
CA TRP A 415 7.76 -7.13 13.81
C TRP A 415 6.59 -6.78 12.88
N GLN A 416 5.66 -5.98 13.39
CA GLN A 416 4.58 -5.38 12.59
C GLN A 416 4.13 -4.07 13.21
N PHE A 417 3.58 -3.17 12.41
CA PHE A 417 2.86 -2.01 12.93
C PHE A 417 1.66 -2.42 13.80
N VAL A 418 1.28 -1.53 14.69
CA VAL A 418 0.11 -1.66 15.56
C VAL A 418 -0.43 -0.28 15.89
N ASP A 419 -1.75 -0.15 15.90
CA ASP A 419 -2.35 1.10 16.34
C ASP A 419 -2.17 1.27 17.85
N GLU A 420 -1.99 2.50 18.30
CA GLU A 420 -1.73 2.78 19.72
C GLU A 420 -2.82 2.19 20.64
N ASN A 421 -4.08 2.23 20.23
CA ASN A 421 -5.20 1.67 20.98
C ASN A 421 -5.16 0.13 21.10
N GLN A 422 -4.34 -0.55 20.29
CA GLN A 422 -4.11 -1.98 20.31
C GLN A 422 -2.82 -2.37 21.04
N VAL A 423 -2.00 -1.39 21.45
CA VAL A 423 -0.83 -1.64 22.30
C VAL A 423 -1.32 -2.07 23.68
N PRO A 424 -0.95 -3.25 24.20
CA PRO A 424 -1.34 -3.70 25.52
C PRO A 424 -0.57 -2.96 26.62
N ASP A 425 -1.03 -3.07 27.86
CA ASP A 425 -0.31 -2.47 28.99
C ASP A 425 1.01 -3.19 29.25
N GLY A 426 2.05 -2.42 29.54
CA GLY A 426 3.40 -2.91 29.74
C GLY A 426 4.38 -1.79 30.08
N PRO A 427 5.67 -2.09 30.26
CA PRO A 427 6.67 -1.09 30.61
C PRO A 427 6.76 0.04 29.57
N TRP A 428 6.52 -0.25 28.29
CA TRP A 428 6.49 0.71 27.18
C TRP A 428 5.40 1.78 27.28
N LYS A 429 4.38 1.63 28.14
CA LYS A 429 3.36 2.67 28.36
C LYS A 429 3.63 3.57 29.56
N LYS A 430 4.72 3.36 30.31
CA LYS A 430 5.01 4.18 31.51
C LYS A 430 5.36 5.63 31.15
N VAL A 431 6.02 5.82 30.01
CA VAL A 431 6.30 7.11 29.38
C VAL A 431 5.98 6.93 27.90
N ILE A 432 5.16 7.82 27.33
CA ILE A 432 4.77 7.78 25.93
C ILE A 432 5.18 9.11 25.30
N THR A 433 5.95 9.04 24.22
CA THR A 433 6.35 10.22 23.44
C THR A 433 5.11 10.79 22.75
N ARG A 434 4.92 12.10 22.93
CA ARG A 434 3.83 12.90 22.32
C ARG A 434 4.35 14.15 21.62
N SER A 435 5.64 14.43 21.72
CA SER A 435 6.30 15.54 21.07
C SER A 435 6.07 15.44 19.55
N PRO A 436 5.73 16.55 18.89
CA PRO A 436 5.74 16.61 17.43
C PRO A 436 7.20 16.58 16.93
N VAL A 437 7.38 16.80 15.63
CA VAL A 437 8.72 17.05 15.07
C VAL A 437 9.32 18.33 15.70
N ASN A 438 10.65 18.35 15.87
CA ASN A 438 11.39 19.47 16.44
C ASN A 438 12.68 19.73 15.64
N TRP A 439 12.59 20.65 14.69
CA TRP A 439 13.74 21.16 13.96
C TRP A 439 13.96 22.63 14.34
N GLU A 440 15.21 23.04 14.57
CA GLU A 440 15.55 24.43 14.74
C GLU A 440 15.18 25.20 13.46
N LYS A 441 14.21 26.11 13.57
CA LYS A 441 13.87 26.99 12.45
C LYS A 441 15.03 27.96 12.22
N GLY A 442 15.83 27.69 11.19
CA GLY A 442 16.89 28.58 10.69
C GLY A 442 16.39 29.91 10.15
#